data_AF-A0A7C6M373-F1
#
_entry.id   AF-A0A7C6M373-F1
#
_cell.length_a   1.000
_cell.length_b   1.000
_cell.length_c   1.000
_cell.angle_alpha   90.00
_cell.angle_beta   90.00
_cell.angle_gamma   90.00
#
_symmetry.space_group_name_H-M   'P 1'
#
loop_
_entity.id
_entity.type
_entity.pdbx_description
1 polymer ?
#
loop_
_entity_poly.entity_id
_entity_poly.type
_entity_poly.pdbx_seq_one_letter_code
_entity_poly.pdbx_strand_id
1 'polypeptide(L)'
;RRNVLSIMDYAQEGRETDEVFDATCREVIRTVEFAKDHPSVPFSVFKITGIGRLDLLGKVSANEPLTNEEQAELKRVEERVEAIYKRGYELGVPVMVDAEHSWIQPVLDDMVMKLMARYNKEKAIVQNTYQLYRHDGFDRMKKHHEMALQGGFRFGLKIVRGAYMEMERERAVEMNYPCPIQPDKVSTDRDFDAAIRYLLDHVDTIDFMVATHNEESSLLLANLIDEKGLPRNHPAIFFSQLYGMSDNLTHVLAEQGYNVAKYVPYGKVRTMMPYLFRRAEENSSVEGQTSRELQFIQQEIKRRKSKVR
;
A
#
# COMPACT_ATOMS: atom_id res chain seq x y z
N ARG A 1 9.13 -6.15 -24.00
CA ARG A 1 8.44 -6.05 -22.70
C ARG A 1 8.70 -4.65 -22.15
N ARG A 2 7.70 -3.93 -21.60
CA ARG A 2 7.81 -2.51 -21.19
C ARG A 2 8.37 -2.28 -19.77
N ASN A 3 9.09 -3.25 -19.19
CA ASN A 3 9.65 -3.16 -17.83
C ASN A 3 8.65 -2.76 -16.71
N VAL A 4 7.36 -3.01 -16.90
CA VAL A 4 6.34 -2.86 -15.85
C VAL A 4 6.38 -4.11 -14.96
N LEU A 5 6.53 -3.90 -13.67
CA LEU A 5 6.54 -4.94 -12.64
C LEU A 5 5.12 -5.21 -12.12
N SER A 6 4.95 -6.26 -11.32
CA SER A 6 3.66 -6.65 -10.75
C SER A 6 3.76 -6.89 -9.26
N ILE A 7 2.74 -6.53 -8.50
CA ILE A 7 2.57 -6.87 -7.08
C ILE A 7 1.32 -7.74 -7.03
N MET A 8 1.48 -9.00 -6.65
CA MET A 8 0.35 -9.92 -6.56
C MET A 8 -0.35 -9.80 -5.21
N ASP A 9 -1.62 -9.41 -5.20
CA ASP A 9 -2.45 -9.33 -4.01
C ASP A 9 -3.48 -10.45 -4.00
N TYR A 10 -3.37 -11.36 -3.04
CA TYR A 10 -4.37 -12.41 -2.86
C TYR A 10 -5.62 -11.84 -2.19
N ALA A 11 -6.63 -11.55 -3.01
CA ALA A 11 -7.88 -10.92 -2.59
C ALA A 11 -8.84 -11.94 -1.95
N GLN A 12 -8.62 -12.19 -0.66
CA GLN A 12 -9.46 -13.03 0.19
C GLN A 12 -10.13 -12.16 1.26
N GLU A 13 -11.35 -11.72 0.99
CA GLU A 13 -12.19 -10.98 1.95
C GLU A 13 -13.46 -11.78 2.31
N GLY A 14 -13.83 -11.82 3.60
CA GLY A 14 -15.19 -12.14 4.05
C GLY A 14 -15.44 -13.43 4.85
N ARG A 15 -14.47 -14.32 5.07
CA ARG A 15 -14.65 -15.45 6.01
C ARG A 15 -13.61 -15.40 7.12
N GLU A 16 -14.07 -15.40 8.36
CA GLU A 16 -13.25 -15.25 9.56
C GLU A 16 -13.19 -16.58 10.35
N THR A 17 -12.54 -17.59 9.79
CA THR A 17 -12.23 -18.84 10.53
C THR A 17 -10.74 -19.08 10.52
N ASP A 18 -10.22 -19.75 11.55
CA ASP A 18 -8.79 -20.05 11.66
C ASP A 18 -8.27 -20.85 10.44
N GLU A 19 -9.06 -21.76 9.88
CA GLU A 19 -8.67 -22.51 8.69
C GLU A 19 -8.51 -21.61 7.46
N VAL A 20 -9.37 -20.59 7.33
CA VAL A 20 -9.30 -19.60 6.23
C VAL A 20 -8.11 -18.68 6.44
N PHE A 21 -7.86 -18.23 7.67
CA PHE A 21 -6.70 -17.41 8.00
C PHE A 21 -5.38 -18.16 7.75
N ASP A 22 -5.30 -19.44 8.13
CA ASP A 22 -4.15 -20.28 7.87
C ASP A 22 -3.95 -20.54 6.37
N ALA A 23 -5.03 -20.76 5.63
CA ALA A 23 -4.97 -20.92 4.18
C ALA A 23 -4.49 -19.64 3.49
N THR A 24 -4.98 -18.48 3.94
CA THR A 24 -4.55 -17.17 3.43
C THR A 24 -3.08 -16.92 3.73
N CYS A 25 -2.62 -17.20 4.96
CA CYS A 25 -1.22 -17.11 5.34
C CYS A 25 -0.32 -17.98 4.45
N ARG A 26 -0.71 -19.25 4.21
CA ARG A 26 0.02 -20.14 3.28
C ARG A 26 0.06 -19.60 1.85
N GLU A 27 -1.03 -19.04 1.35
CA GLU A 27 -1.05 -18.47 0.01
C GLU A 27 -0.18 -17.21 -0.10
N VAL A 28 -0.19 -16.34 0.90
CA VAL A 28 0.71 -15.18 0.97
C VAL A 28 2.17 -15.64 0.97
N ILE A 29 2.53 -16.64 1.78
CA ILE A 29 3.88 -17.25 1.77
C ILE A 29 4.24 -17.76 0.36
N ARG A 30 3.31 -18.40 -0.35
CA ARG A 30 3.54 -18.82 -1.73
C ARG A 30 3.78 -17.65 -2.68
N THR A 31 3.15 -16.49 -2.48
CA THR A 31 3.45 -15.30 -3.29
C THR A 31 4.86 -14.76 -3.03
N VAL A 32 5.36 -14.86 -1.79
CA VAL A 32 6.76 -14.52 -1.44
C VAL A 32 7.73 -15.46 -2.18
N GLU A 33 7.45 -16.76 -2.16
CA GLU A 33 8.25 -17.77 -2.86
C GLU A 33 8.19 -17.57 -4.38
N PHE A 34 7.03 -17.24 -4.91
CA PHE A 34 6.88 -16.91 -6.33
C PHE A 34 7.73 -15.68 -6.72
N ALA A 35 7.68 -14.61 -5.92
CA ALA A 35 8.45 -13.38 -6.14
C ALA A 35 9.97 -13.63 -6.14
N LYS A 36 10.46 -14.56 -5.29
CA LYS A 36 11.88 -14.93 -5.25
C LYS A 36 12.43 -15.43 -6.59
N ASP A 37 11.60 -16.14 -7.35
CA ASP A 37 11.96 -16.77 -8.63
C ASP A 37 11.53 -15.94 -9.85
N HIS A 38 10.76 -14.87 -9.64
CA HIS A 38 10.22 -14.03 -10.71
C HIS A 38 10.57 -12.56 -10.48
N PRO A 39 11.67 -12.05 -11.07
CA PRO A 39 12.10 -10.65 -10.91
C PRO A 39 11.06 -9.61 -11.35
N SER A 40 10.08 -9.98 -12.16
CA SER A 40 8.94 -9.12 -12.52
C SER A 40 7.94 -8.92 -11.37
N VAL A 41 8.07 -9.66 -10.27
CA VAL A 41 7.26 -9.55 -9.06
C VAL A 41 8.15 -9.17 -7.88
N PRO A 42 8.48 -7.87 -7.71
CA PRO A 42 9.45 -7.41 -6.72
C PRO A 42 8.95 -7.43 -5.27
N PHE A 43 7.63 -7.53 -5.04
CA PHE A 43 7.03 -7.50 -3.71
C PHE A 43 5.95 -8.58 -3.57
N SER A 44 5.74 -9.00 -2.31
CA SER A 44 4.50 -9.63 -1.87
C SER A 44 3.68 -8.64 -1.03
N VAL A 45 2.37 -8.83 -0.97
CA VAL A 45 1.47 -8.01 -0.15
C VAL A 45 0.38 -8.87 0.50
N PHE A 46 -0.09 -8.45 1.67
CA PHE A 46 -1.24 -9.06 2.34
C PHE A 46 -2.04 -8.02 3.12
N LYS A 47 -3.23 -8.43 3.58
CA LYS A 47 -4.12 -7.67 4.47
C LYS A 47 -4.17 -8.35 5.83
N ILE A 48 -4.12 -7.59 6.92
CA ILE A 48 -4.13 -8.18 8.26
C ILE A 48 -5.47 -8.85 8.56
N THR A 49 -6.58 -8.31 8.05
CA THR A 49 -7.90 -8.92 8.18
C THR A 49 -8.06 -10.23 7.39
N GLY A 50 -7.17 -10.49 6.43
CA GLY A 50 -7.09 -11.77 5.72
C GLY A 50 -6.53 -12.91 6.57
N ILE A 51 -5.91 -12.60 7.72
CA ILE A 51 -5.25 -13.57 8.61
C ILE A 51 -5.62 -13.39 10.09
N GLY A 52 -6.53 -12.47 10.40
CA GLY A 52 -7.02 -12.19 11.75
C GLY A 52 -8.37 -11.48 11.72
N ARG A 53 -9.18 -11.69 12.76
CA ARG A 53 -10.53 -11.14 12.86
C ARG A 53 -10.52 -9.64 13.10
N LEU A 54 -11.34 -8.90 12.36
CA LEU A 54 -11.38 -7.44 12.44
C LEU A 54 -11.74 -6.93 13.85
N ASP A 55 -12.73 -7.56 14.49
CA ASP A 55 -13.18 -7.20 15.85
C ASP A 55 -12.08 -7.41 16.90
N LEU A 56 -11.32 -8.51 16.81
CA LEU A 56 -10.17 -8.74 17.71
C LEU A 56 -9.13 -7.63 17.58
N LEU A 57 -8.72 -7.33 16.34
CA LEU A 57 -7.72 -6.29 16.07
C LEU A 57 -8.19 -4.90 16.54
N GLY A 58 -9.50 -4.63 16.42
CA GLY A 58 -10.14 -3.43 16.94
C GLY A 58 -10.04 -3.34 18.46
N LYS A 59 -10.40 -4.40 19.19
CA LYS A 59 -10.29 -4.47 20.66
C LYS A 59 -8.85 -4.25 21.14
N VAL A 60 -7.88 -4.90 20.50
CA VAL A 60 -6.46 -4.73 20.84
C VAL A 60 -6.03 -3.28 20.65
N SER A 61 -6.40 -2.68 19.52
CA SER A 61 -6.08 -1.27 19.24
C SER A 61 -6.75 -0.29 20.20
N ALA A 62 -7.94 -0.63 20.71
CA ALA A 62 -8.65 0.12 21.73
C ALA A 62 -8.14 -0.12 23.17
N ASN A 63 -7.15 -1.00 23.36
CA ASN A 63 -6.67 -1.45 24.66
C ASN A 63 -7.78 -2.06 25.55
N GLU A 64 -8.76 -2.72 24.93
CA GLU A 64 -9.79 -3.44 25.64
C GLU A 64 -9.25 -4.74 26.25
N PRO A 65 -9.79 -5.17 27.41
CA PRO A 65 -9.39 -6.42 28.02
C PRO A 65 -9.78 -7.61 27.13
N LEU A 66 -8.82 -8.49 26.85
CA LEU A 66 -9.03 -9.70 26.06
C LEU A 66 -9.31 -10.90 26.96
N THR A 67 -10.26 -11.74 26.54
CA THR A 67 -10.46 -13.07 27.12
C THR A 67 -9.24 -13.98 26.85
N ASN A 68 -9.13 -15.10 27.58
CA ASN A 68 -8.05 -16.08 27.34
C ASN A 68 -8.08 -16.64 25.90
N GLU A 69 -9.27 -16.81 25.34
CA GLU A 69 -9.45 -17.26 23.95
C GLU A 69 -8.98 -16.21 22.95
N GLU A 70 -9.34 -14.94 23.16
CA GLU A 70 -8.89 -13.81 22.33
C GLU A 70 -7.38 -13.57 22.43
N GLN A 71 -6.77 -13.77 23.61
CA GLN A 71 -5.31 -13.74 23.75
C GLN A 71 -4.63 -14.85 22.95
N ALA A 72 -5.19 -16.07 22.99
CA ALA A 72 -4.70 -17.17 22.18
C ALA A 72 -4.90 -16.92 20.68
N GLU A 73 -6.02 -16.30 20.28
CA GLU A 73 -6.32 -15.88 18.91
C GLU A 73 -5.33 -14.82 18.43
N LEU A 74 -5.05 -13.79 19.23
CA LEU A 74 -4.08 -12.75 18.93
C LEU A 74 -2.68 -13.33 18.70
N LYS A 75 -2.27 -14.27 19.56
CA LYS A 75 -0.99 -14.97 19.39
C LYS A 75 -0.92 -15.70 18.05
N ARG A 76 -2.00 -16.35 17.59
CA ARG A 76 -2.04 -16.99 16.27
C ARG A 76 -1.92 -15.96 15.14
N VAL A 77 -2.53 -14.79 15.27
CA VAL A 77 -2.37 -13.69 14.30
C VAL A 77 -0.91 -13.23 14.25
N GLU A 78 -0.28 -13.00 15.40
CA GLU A 78 1.14 -12.63 15.48
C GLU A 78 2.06 -13.69 14.85
N GLU A 79 1.80 -14.97 15.10
CA GLU A 79 2.53 -16.09 14.50
C GLU A 79 2.39 -16.13 12.97
N ARG A 80 1.20 -15.86 12.41
CA ARG A 80 0.98 -15.77 10.96
C ARG A 80 1.73 -14.60 10.34
N VAL A 81 1.64 -13.42 10.97
CA VAL A 81 2.35 -12.21 10.52
C VAL A 81 3.86 -12.44 10.53
N GLU A 82 4.39 -12.98 11.63
CA GLU A 82 5.80 -13.34 11.76
C GLU A 82 6.22 -14.34 10.68
N ALA A 83 5.43 -15.39 10.43
CA ALA A 83 5.75 -16.40 9.42
C ALA A 83 5.88 -15.81 8.01
N ILE A 84 4.97 -14.92 7.62
CA ILE A 84 5.00 -14.22 6.33
C ILE A 84 6.27 -13.36 6.21
N TYR A 85 6.54 -12.49 7.19
CA TYR A 85 7.68 -11.58 7.13
C TYR A 85 9.02 -12.29 7.27
N LYS A 86 9.10 -13.32 8.13
CA LYS A 86 10.28 -14.16 8.25
C LYS A 86 10.60 -14.83 6.92
N ARG A 87 9.59 -15.34 6.20
CA ARG A 87 9.81 -15.92 4.87
C ARG A 87 10.32 -14.88 3.87
N GLY A 88 9.75 -13.67 3.90
CA GLY A 88 10.25 -12.54 3.10
C GLY A 88 11.72 -12.24 3.37
N TYR A 89 12.12 -12.24 4.64
CA TYR A 89 13.50 -12.02 5.06
C TYR A 89 14.43 -13.14 4.60
N GLU A 90 14.06 -14.41 4.83
CA GLU A 90 14.84 -15.58 4.40
C GLU A 90 15.10 -15.61 2.88
N LEU A 91 14.16 -15.08 2.10
CA LEU A 91 14.24 -15.05 0.64
C LEU A 91 14.70 -13.70 0.07
N GLY A 92 14.90 -12.67 0.89
CA GLY A 92 15.25 -11.31 0.46
C GLY A 92 14.14 -10.58 -0.33
N VAL A 93 12.90 -11.05 -0.21
CA VAL A 93 11.71 -10.51 -0.87
C VAL A 93 10.99 -9.55 0.07
N PRO A 94 10.86 -8.26 -0.29
CA PRO A 94 10.07 -7.32 0.49
C PRO A 94 8.59 -7.68 0.51
N VAL A 95 7.99 -7.55 1.68
CA VAL A 95 6.59 -7.81 1.94
C VAL A 95 5.94 -6.54 2.50
N MET A 96 4.81 -6.16 1.92
CA MET A 96 3.99 -5.05 2.38
C MET A 96 2.75 -5.58 3.10
N VAL A 97 2.31 -4.88 4.14
CA VAL A 97 0.94 -5.04 4.65
C VAL A 97 0.10 -3.83 4.23
N ASP A 98 -1.09 -4.09 3.72
CA ASP A 98 -2.05 -3.05 3.39
C ASP A 98 -2.65 -2.44 4.64
N ALA A 99 -2.86 -1.13 4.60
CA ALA A 99 -3.63 -0.41 5.60
C ALA A 99 -5.11 -0.48 5.24
N GLU A 100 -5.92 -0.85 6.23
CA GLU A 100 -7.35 -1.06 6.08
C GLU A 100 -8.12 0.02 6.83
N HIS A 101 -8.68 -0.32 7.99
CA HIS A 101 -9.48 0.58 8.81
C HIS A 101 -8.66 1.31 9.86
N SER A 102 -9.02 2.56 10.16
CA SER A 102 -8.26 3.42 11.06
C SER A 102 -8.15 2.87 12.49
N TRP A 103 -9.20 2.20 12.96
CA TRP A 103 -9.31 1.65 14.31
C TRP A 103 -8.53 0.36 14.55
N ILE A 104 -8.00 -0.29 13.50
CA ILE A 104 -7.06 -1.43 13.66
C ILE A 104 -5.61 -1.04 13.37
N GLN A 105 -5.37 0.17 12.90
CA GLN A 105 -4.03 0.61 12.53
C GLN A 105 -3.05 0.62 13.72
N PRO A 106 -3.44 0.95 14.97
CA PRO A 106 -2.50 0.92 16.11
C PRO A 106 -1.86 -0.45 16.35
N VAL A 107 -2.64 -1.53 16.40
CA VAL A 107 -2.07 -2.88 16.58
C VAL A 107 -1.20 -3.28 15.39
N LEU A 108 -1.60 -2.90 14.18
CA LEU A 108 -0.82 -3.19 12.97
C LEU A 108 0.53 -2.46 13.00
N ASP A 109 0.53 -1.17 13.33
CA ASP A 109 1.74 -0.36 13.45
C ASP A 109 2.71 -0.94 14.48
N ASP A 110 2.21 -1.34 15.66
CA ASP A 110 3.02 -1.94 16.71
C ASP A 110 3.66 -3.26 16.28
N MET A 111 2.88 -4.15 15.65
CA MET A 111 3.40 -5.43 15.14
C MET A 111 4.46 -5.19 14.06
N VAL A 112 4.16 -4.33 13.09
CA VAL A 112 5.02 -4.10 11.94
C VAL A 112 6.31 -3.39 12.34
N MET A 113 6.27 -2.40 13.24
CA MET A 113 7.47 -1.71 13.72
C MET A 113 8.41 -2.63 14.50
N LYS A 114 7.88 -3.55 15.33
CA LYS A 114 8.69 -4.59 16.00
C LYS A 114 9.38 -5.50 14.98
N LEU A 115 8.68 -5.87 13.91
CA LEU A 115 9.20 -6.72 12.85
C LEU A 115 10.21 -6.00 11.94
N MET A 116 10.01 -4.71 11.67
CA MET A 116 11.01 -3.87 10.99
C MET A 116 12.31 -3.85 11.78
N ALA A 117 12.26 -3.60 13.10
CA ALA A 117 13.47 -3.60 13.93
C ALA A 117 14.21 -4.95 13.88
N ARG A 118 13.46 -6.05 13.80
CA ARG A 118 14.01 -7.41 13.71
C ARG A 118 14.64 -7.68 12.35
N TYR A 119 13.92 -7.43 11.26
CA TYR A 119 14.25 -7.94 9.92
C TYR A 119 14.77 -6.90 8.94
N ASN A 120 14.49 -5.61 9.12
CA ASN A 120 15.05 -4.58 8.26
C ASN A 120 16.46 -4.26 8.72
N LYS A 121 17.42 -4.41 7.80
CA LYS A 121 18.83 -4.08 7.99
C LYS A 121 19.23 -3.09 6.90
N GLU A 122 19.97 -3.54 5.91
CA GLU A 122 20.37 -2.73 4.75
C GLU A 122 19.22 -2.47 3.77
N LYS A 123 18.18 -3.32 3.79
CA LYS A 123 16.99 -3.25 2.94
C LYS A 123 15.73 -3.38 3.80
N ALA A 124 14.66 -2.69 3.43
CA ALA A 124 13.36 -2.85 4.07
C ALA A 124 12.60 -4.05 3.49
N ILE A 125 12.67 -5.16 4.21
CA ILE A 125 11.90 -6.38 3.93
C ILE A 125 10.47 -6.23 4.45
N VAL A 126 10.32 -5.74 5.67
CA VAL A 126 9.05 -5.48 6.32
C VAL A 126 8.62 -4.06 5.96
N GLN A 127 7.46 -3.91 5.34
CA GLN A 127 6.93 -2.60 4.92
C GLN A 127 5.49 -2.40 5.40
N ASN A 128 5.21 -1.19 5.90
CA ASN A 128 3.88 -0.78 6.34
C ASN A 128 3.20 0.11 5.28
N THR A 129 1.89 0.30 5.34
CA THR A 129 1.16 1.25 4.48
C THR A 129 0.65 2.43 5.29
N TYR A 130 0.89 3.66 4.82
CA TYR A 130 0.36 4.88 5.41
C TYR A 130 -0.71 5.47 4.50
N GLN A 131 -1.87 5.76 5.08
CA GLN A 131 -2.99 6.39 4.39
C GLN A 131 -3.00 7.88 4.73
N LEU A 132 -2.65 8.72 3.76
CA LEU A 132 -2.41 10.15 3.94
C LEU A 132 -3.71 10.98 3.89
N TYR A 133 -4.85 10.33 3.66
CA TYR A 133 -6.16 10.90 3.93
C TYR A 133 -6.46 11.03 5.42
N ARG A 134 -5.64 10.45 6.32
CA ARG A 134 -5.80 10.60 7.77
C ARG A 134 -5.06 11.83 8.26
N HIS A 135 -5.65 12.53 9.22
CA HIS A 135 -5.00 13.69 9.84
C HIS A 135 -3.67 13.34 10.52
N ASP A 136 -3.56 12.15 11.11
CA ASP A 136 -2.34 11.67 11.77
C ASP A 136 -1.35 11.01 10.79
N GLY A 137 -1.74 10.75 9.53
CA GLY A 137 -1.00 9.87 8.64
C GLY A 137 0.45 10.32 8.40
N PHE A 138 0.64 11.61 8.09
CA PHE A 138 1.97 12.16 7.80
C PHE A 138 2.85 12.28 9.05
N ASP A 139 2.29 12.78 10.17
CA ASP A 139 3.06 12.90 11.42
C ASP A 139 3.41 11.55 12.02
N ARG A 140 2.50 10.57 11.93
CA ARG A 140 2.77 9.18 12.35
C ARG A 140 3.88 8.55 11.52
N MET A 141 3.88 8.77 10.21
CA MET A 141 4.95 8.31 9.31
C MET A 141 6.32 8.85 9.75
N LYS A 142 6.42 10.15 10.03
CA LYS A 142 7.67 10.77 10.51
C LYS A 142 8.10 10.20 11.86
N LYS A 143 7.18 10.04 12.80
CA LYS A 143 7.45 9.44 14.11
C LYS A 143 8.00 8.02 13.98
N HIS A 144 7.43 7.19 13.11
CA HIS A 144 7.93 5.83 12.88
C HIS A 144 9.29 5.82 12.20
N HIS A 145 9.56 6.76 11.29
CA HIS A 145 10.89 6.94 10.74
C HIS A 145 11.92 7.34 11.82
N GLU A 146 11.58 8.27 12.73
CA GLU A 146 12.45 8.64 13.85
C GLU A 146 12.75 7.44 14.76
N MET A 147 11.74 6.60 15.06
CA MET A 147 11.93 5.36 15.79
C MET A 147 12.86 4.39 15.05
N ALA A 148 12.78 4.32 13.72
CA ALA A 148 13.65 3.51 12.89
C ALA A 148 15.10 3.98 12.93
N LEU A 149 15.33 5.29 12.87
CA LEU A 149 16.65 5.91 13.03
C LEU A 149 17.25 5.60 14.40
N GLN A 150 16.46 5.78 15.48
CA GLN A 150 16.90 5.49 16.85
C GLN A 150 17.19 4.00 17.05
N GLY A 151 16.40 3.13 16.45
CA GLY A 151 16.57 1.67 16.50
C GLY A 151 17.62 1.12 15.55
N GLY A 152 18.20 1.94 14.65
CA GLY A 152 19.21 1.53 13.70
C GLY A 152 18.72 0.54 12.63
N PHE A 153 17.48 0.67 12.16
CA PHE A 153 16.92 -0.18 11.11
C PHE A 153 16.34 0.65 9.96
N ARG A 154 16.36 0.09 8.74
CA ARG A 154 15.81 0.76 7.55
C ARG A 154 14.28 0.82 7.61
N PHE A 155 13.72 1.99 7.38
CA PHE A 155 12.28 2.19 7.39
C PHE A 155 11.68 1.84 6.03
N GLY A 156 10.61 1.02 6.02
CA GLY A 156 10.00 0.51 4.80
C GLY A 156 8.54 0.89 4.72
N LEU A 157 8.10 1.53 3.64
CA LEU A 157 6.69 1.86 3.54
C LEU A 157 6.12 2.05 2.14
N LYS A 158 4.81 1.93 2.06
CA LYS A 158 3.99 2.42 0.95
C LYS A 158 3.14 3.59 1.44
N ILE A 159 3.08 4.66 0.66
CA ILE A 159 2.09 5.72 0.88
C ILE A 159 0.95 5.61 -0.13
N VAL A 160 -0.28 5.78 0.38
CA VAL A 160 -1.52 5.86 -0.40
C VAL A 160 -2.33 7.06 0.10
N ARG A 161 -3.30 7.55 -0.68
CA ARG A 161 -4.30 8.48 -0.14
C ARG A 161 -5.16 7.75 0.90
N GLY A 162 -5.91 6.74 0.46
CA GLY A 162 -6.79 5.93 1.30
C GLY A 162 -7.92 5.35 0.45
N ALA A 163 -8.57 4.29 0.93
CA ALA A 163 -9.59 3.56 0.16
C ALA A 163 -10.90 3.32 0.94
N TYR A 164 -11.01 3.81 2.17
CA TYR A 164 -12.11 3.50 3.09
C TYR A 164 -12.86 4.77 3.57
N MET A 165 -12.85 5.85 2.77
CA MET A 165 -13.35 7.18 3.20
C MET A 165 -14.78 7.17 3.71
N GLU A 166 -15.68 6.52 2.99
CA GLU A 166 -17.10 6.48 3.32
C GLU A 166 -17.31 5.75 4.66
N MET A 167 -16.73 4.56 4.81
CA MET A 167 -16.77 3.79 6.06
C MET A 167 -16.18 4.55 7.25
N GLU A 168 -15.07 5.29 7.07
CA GLU A 168 -14.49 6.11 8.14
C GLU A 168 -15.42 7.24 8.57
N ARG A 169 -16.11 7.89 7.62
CA ARG A 169 -17.07 8.97 7.91
C ARG A 169 -18.32 8.43 8.57
N GLU A 170 -18.88 7.34 8.06
CA GLU A 170 -20.08 6.68 8.62
C GLU A 170 -19.83 6.23 10.06
N ARG A 171 -18.71 5.53 10.30
CA ARG A 171 -18.35 5.07 11.66
C ARG A 171 -18.16 6.23 12.63
N ALA A 172 -17.51 7.32 12.21
CA ALA A 172 -17.32 8.49 13.05
C ALA A 172 -18.65 9.13 13.49
N VAL A 173 -19.64 9.16 12.60
CA VAL A 173 -21.01 9.61 12.92
C VAL A 173 -21.70 8.62 13.87
N GLU A 174 -21.67 7.32 13.56
CA GLU A 174 -22.33 6.28 14.35
C GLU A 174 -21.80 6.21 15.80
N MET A 175 -20.48 6.26 15.95
CA MET A 175 -19.81 6.17 17.25
C MET A 175 -19.59 7.55 17.92
N ASN A 176 -20.05 8.63 17.28
CA ASN A 176 -19.99 10.00 17.80
C ASN A 176 -18.57 10.46 18.20
N TYR A 177 -17.59 10.25 17.31
CA TYR A 177 -16.22 10.76 17.48
C TYR A 177 -15.78 11.59 16.25
N PRO A 178 -14.78 12.48 16.38
CA PRO A 178 -14.30 13.28 15.27
C PRO A 178 -13.77 12.41 14.12
N CYS A 179 -14.20 12.69 12.89
CA CYS A 179 -13.75 11.95 11.71
C CYS A 179 -12.22 11.94 11.62
N PRO A 180 -11.57 10.76 11.44
CA PRO A 180 -10.11 10.67 11.49
C PRO A 180 -9.45 11.09 10.17
N ILE A 181 -10.24 11.39 9.14
CA ILE A 181 -9.78 11.72 7.80
C ILE A 181 -9.96 13.20 7.46
N GLN A 182 -9.08 13.69 6.59
CA GLN A 182 -9.02 15.05 6.06
C GLN A 182 -10.40 15.56 5.60
N PRO A 183 -10.66 16.88 5.72
CA PRO A 183 -11.95 17.45 5.36
C PRO A 183 -12.23 17.31 3.87
N ASP A 184 -11.18 17.37 3.04
CA ASP A 184 -11.28 17.37 1.60
C ASP A 184 -10.05 16.73 0.92
N LYS A 185 -10.17 16.54 -0.38
CA LYS A 185 -9.11 16.00 -1.23
C LYS A 185 -7.87 16.89 -1.24
N VAL A 186 -8.02 18.21 -1.23
CA VAL A 186 -6.90 19.16 -1.29
C VAL A 186 -6.00 19.01 -0.06
N SER A 187 -6.60 18.84 1.11
CA SER A 187 -5.91 18.59 2.37
C SER A 187 -5.18 17.24 2.36
N THR A 188 -5.80 16.22 1.77
CA THR A 188 -5.15 14.90 1.54
C THR A 188 -3.97 15.01 0.58
N ASP A 189 -4.13 15.72 -0.54
CA ASP A 189 -3.08 15.91 -1.54
C ASP A 189 -1.88 16.68 -0.97
N ARG A 190 -2.15 17.71 -0.16
CA ARG A 190 -1.10 18.47 0.55
C ARG A 190 -0.21 17.54 1.38
N ASP A 191 -0.83 16.70 2.20
CA ASP A 191 -0.08 15.80 3.10
C ASP A 191 0.60 14.66 2.33
N PHE A 192 -0.03 14.17 1.25
CA PHE A 192 0.57 13.17 0.36
C PHE A 192 1.81 13.70 -0.35
N ASP A 193 1.74 14.90 -0.92
CA ASP A 193 2.87 15.52 -1.63
C ASP A 193 3.96 16.01 -0.65
N ALA A 194 3.60 16.38 0.58
CA ALA A 194 4.56 16.63 1.64
C ALA A 194 5.31 15.34 2.04
N ALA A 195 4.60 14.21 2.11
CA ALA A 195 5.21 12.90 2.35
C ALA A 195 6.19 12.51 1.25
N ILE A 196 5.86 12.73 -0.05
CA ILE A 196 6.78 12.47 -1.16
C ILE A 196 8.13 13.18 -0.97
N ARG A 197 8.09 14.48 -0.63
CA ARG A 197 9.31 15.28 -0.41
C ARG A 197 10.12 14.74 0.76
N TYR A 198 9.46 14.49 1.88
CA TYR A 198 10.09 13.92 3.07
C TYR A 198 10.78 12.58 2.78
N LEU A 199 10.09 11.66 2.09
CA LEU A 199 10.61 10.34 1.77
C LEU A 199 11.88 10.42 0.91
N LEU A 200 11.89 11.31 -0.08
CA LEU A 200 13.05 11.49 -0.95
C LEU A 200 14.22 12.20 -0.25
N ASP A 201 13.94 13.12 0.67
CA ASP A 201 14.97 13.75 1.52
C ASP A 201 15.66 12.74 2.46
N HIS A 202 15.02 11.61 2.73
CA HIS A 202 15.50 10.56 3.61
C HIS A 202 15.69 9.20 2.90
N VAL A 203 15.94 9.20 1.58
CA VAL A 203 16.07 7.96 0.78
C VAL A 203 17.21 7.04 1.25
N ASP A 204 18.23 7.59 1.92
CA ASP A 204 19.34 6.83 2.48
C ASP A 204 18.92 5.92 3.65
N THR A 205 17.81 6.24 4.33
CA THR A 205 17.30 5.49 5.49
C THR A 205 15.91 4.89 5.26
N ILE A 206 15.29 5.19 4.11
CA ILE A 206 13.93 4.78 3.78
C ILE A 206 13.87 4.05 2.43
N ASP A 207 13.23 2.87 2.40
CA ASP A 207 12.69 2.27 1.18
C ASP A 207 11.19 2.58 1.09
N PHE A 208 10.77 3.15 -0.03
CA PHE A 208 9.39 3.56 -0.17
C PHE A 208 8.75 3.30 -1.53
N MET A 209 7.43 3.15 -1.48
CA MET A 209 6.56 3.08 -2.64
C MET A 209 5.53 4.19 -2.60
N VAL A 210 5.39 4.94 -3.70
CA VAL A 210 4.34 5.93 -3.89
C VAL A 210 3.26 5.34 -4.77
N ALA A 211 2.14 4.97 -4.15
CA ALA A 211 1.00 4.37 -4.82
C ALA A 211 -0.07 5.42 -5.12
N THR A 212 -0.15 5.85 -6.39
CA THR A 212 -1.03 6.93 -6.83
C THR A 212 -1.36 6.84 -8.32
N HIS A 213 -2.63 7.10 -8.65
CA HIS A 213 -3.10 7.36 -10.01
C HIS A 213 -3.01 8.84 -10.40
N ASN A 214 -2.76 9.73 -9.43
CA ASN A 214 -2.65 11.16 -9.68
C ASN A 214 -1.34 11.48 -10.42
N GLU A 215 -1.48 12.06 -11.61
CA GLU A 215 -0.39 12.44 -12.50
C GLU A 215 0.52 13.50 -11.87
N GLU A 216 -0.04 14.51 -11.20
CA GLU A 216 0.73 15.61 -10.59
C GLU A 216 1.65 15.09 -9.47
N SER A 217 1.14 14.25 -8.56
CA SER A 217 1.95 13.62 -7.51
C SER A 217 3.02 12.67 -8.09
N SER A 218 2.73 11.99 -9.20
CA SER A 218 3.71 11.12 -9.87
C SER A 218 4.81 11.93 -10.55
N LEU A 219 4.45 13.01 -11.24
CA LEU A 219 5.40 13.95 -11.84
C LEU A 219 6.25 14.64 -10.77
N LEU A 220 5.67 14.99 -9.62
CA LEU A 220 6.40 15.53 -8.49
C LEU A 220 7.55 14.60 -8.07
N LEU A 221 7.26 13.32 -7.80
CA LEU A 221 8.32 12.37 -7.41
C LEU A 221 9.35 12.20 -8.53
N ALA A 222 8.93 12.04 -9.78
CA ALA A 222 9.84 11.88 -10.93
C ALA A 222 10.80 13.08 -11.06
N ASN A 223 10.26 14.30 -11.01
CA ASN A 223 11.07 15.52 -11.08
C ASN A 223 12.05 15.62 -9.92
N LEU A 224 11.62 15.34 -8.69
CA LEU A 224 12.49 15.40 -7.53
C LEU A 224 13.63 14.36 -7.59
N ILE A 225 13.38 13.16 -8.13
CA ILE A 225 14.42 12.14 -8.37
C ILE A 225 15.48 12.69 -9.34
N ASP A 226 15.03 13.25 -10.47
CA ASP A 226 15.90 13.83 -11.49
C ASP A 226 16.69 15.04 -10.95
N GLU A 227 16.04 15.93 -10.17
CA GLU A 227 16.65 17.11 -9.54
C GLU A 227 17.75 16.73 -8.52
N LYS A 228 17.55 15.66 -7.76
CA LYS A 228 18.58 15.13 -6.84
C LYS A 228 19.68 14.34 -7.56
N GLY A 229 19.58 14.13 -8.87
CA GLY A 229 20.53 13.33 -9.64
C GLY A 229 20.53 11.84 -9.24
N LEU A 230 19.44 11.35 -8.67
CA LEU A 230 19.30 9.94 -8.30
C LEU A 230 19.03 9.10 -9.56
N PRO A 231 19.52 7.85 -9.63
CA PRO A 231 19.12 6.93 -10.68
C PRO A 231 17.60 6.78 -10.71
N ARG A 232 16.96 6.89 -11.87
CA ARG A 232 15.49 6.71 -12.00
C ARG A 232 15.02 5.33 -11.53
N ASN A 233 15.90 4.34 -11.62
CA ASN A 233 15.71 2.98 -11.11
C ASN A 233 16.30 2.77 -9.71
N HIS A 234 16.41 3.81 -8.88
CA HIS A 234 16.94 3.71 -7.52
C HIS A 234 16.21 2.58 -6.74
N PRO A 235 16.94 1.61 -6.15
CA PRO A 235 16.34 0.38 -5.61
C PRO A 235 15.39 0.62 -4.43
N ALA A 236 15.50 1.78 -3.78
CA ALA A 236 14.65 2.19 -2.67
C ALA A 236 13.31 2.82 -3.10
N ILE A 237 13.14 3.19 -4.37
CA ILE A 237 12.03 4.02 -4.82
C ILE A 237 11.19 3.25 -5.83
N PHE A 238 9.89 3.11 -5.55
CA PHE A 238 8.94 2.51 -6.46
C PHE A 238 7.70 3.40 -6.67
N PHE A 239 7.23 3.43 -7.90
CA PHE A 239 5.89 3.92 -8.24
C PHE A 239 4.93 2.74 -8.29
N SER A 240 3.67 2.96 -7.91
CA SER A 240 2.64 1.94 -8.11
C SER A 240 1.28 2.50 -8.50
N GLN A 241 0.59 1.74 -9.34
CA GLN A 241 -0.80 1.97 -9.75
C GLN A 241 -1.55 0.65 -9.69
N LEU A 242 -2.88 0.70 -9.56
CA LEU A 242 -3.73 -0.48 -9.67
C LEU A 242 -3.76 -0.97 -11.13
N TYR A 243 -3.86 -2.28 -11.30
CA TYR A 243 -4.08 -2.87 -12.61
C TYR A 243 -5.44 -2.44 -13.17
N GLY A 244 -5.45 -1.98 -14.43
CA GLY A 244 -6.64 -1.48 -15.11
C GLY A 244 -6.93 0.02 -14.90
N MET A 245 -6.04 0.76 -14.23
CA MET A 245 -6.19 2.21 -13.99
C MET A 245 -4.90 2.95 -14.36
N SER A 246 -5.00 4.08 -15.08
CA SER A 246 -3.86 4.95 -15.40
C SER A 246 -2.69 4.24 -16.09
N ASP A 247 -2.99 3.35 -17.04
CA ASP A 247 -1.96 2.58 -17.77
C ASP A 247 -1.03 3.50 -18.59
N ASN A 248 -1.54 4.64 -19.07
CA ASN A 248 -0.74 5.67 -19.71
C ASN A 248 0.38 6.16 -18.78
N LEU A 249 0.06 6.44 -17.51
CA LEU A 249 1.03 6.89 -16.52
C LEU A 249 2.06 5.79 -16.22
N THR A 250 1.58 4.57 -15.95
CA THR A 250 2.46 3.42 -15.68
C THR A 250 3.44 3.16 -16.82
N HIS A 251 2.95 3.18 -18.07
CA HIS A 251 3.80 2.90 -19.23
C HIS A 251 4.83 4.00 -19.46
N VAL A 252 4.45 5.28 -19.31
CA VAL A 252 5.40 6.39 -19.45
C VAL A 252 6.49 6.32 -18.38
N LEU A 253 6.14 6.08 -17.11
CA LEU A 253 7.13 5.91 -16.03
C LEU A 253 8.11 4.77 -16.33
N ALA A 254 7.60 3.62 -16.77
CA ALA A 254 8.44 2.47 -17.11
C ALA A 254 9.36 2.74 -18.31
N GLU A 255 8.85 3.40 -19.36
CA GLU A 255 9.63 3.80 -20.53
C GLU A 255 10.73 4.82 -20.20
N GLN A 256 10.50 5.67 -19.19
CA GLN A 256 11.50 6.61 -18.67
C GLN A 256 12.54 5.97 -17.74
N GLY A 257 12.41 4.66 -17.44
CA GLY A 257 13.36 3.90 -16.64
C GLY A 257 13.08 3.92 -15.14
N TYR A 258 11.92 4.40 -14.70
CA TYR A 258 11.52 4.34 -13.30
C TYR A 258 11.07 2.94 -12.88
N ASN A 259 11.33 2.58 -11.63
CA ASN A 259 10.79 1.37 -11.02
C ASN A 259 9.28 1.56 -10.81
N VAL A 260 8.46 0.87 -11.61
CA VAL A 260 7.01 0.97 -11.53
C VAL A 260 6.35 -0.40 -11.52
N ALA A 261 5.41 -0.59 -10.61
CA ALA A 261 4.70 -1.85 -10.43
C ALA A 261 3.18 -1.68 -10.46
N LYS A 262 2.49 -2.58 -11.17
CA LYS A 262 1.03 -2.69 -11.11
C LYS A 262 0.62 -3.56 -9.93
N TYR A 263 -0.29 -3.07 -9.12
CA TYR A 263 -0.95 -3.85 -8.08
C TYR A 263 -2.05 -4.71 -8.72
N VAL A 264 -1.88 -6.03 -8.68
CA VAL A 264 -2.70 -7.02 -9.39
C VAL A 264 -3.43 -7.89 -8.36
N PRO A 265 -4.70 -7.59 -8.04
CA PRO A 265 -5.52 -8.46 -7.22
C PRO A 265 -5.82 -9.76 -7.97
N TYR A 266 -5.79 -10.88 -7.26
CA TYR A 266 -6.20 -12.18 -7.78
C TYR A 266 -6.93 -13.00 -6.71
N GLY A 267 -7.88 -13.82 -7.13
CA GLY A 267 -8.70 -14.60 -6.20
C GLY A 267 -9.95 -15.14 -6.87
N LYS A 268 -10.82 -15.79 -6.08
CA LYS A 268 -12.13 -16.22 -6.56
C LYS A 268 -13.03 -14.99 -6.68
N VAL A 269 -13.82 -14.89 -7.75
CA VAL A 269 -14.71 -13.73 -7.99
C VAL A 269 -15.52 -13.32 -6.75
N ARG A 270 -16.10 -14.30 -6.05
CA ARG A 270 -16.89 -14.06 -4.83
C ARG A 270 -16.10 -13.37 -3.71
N THR A 271 -14.82 -13.69 -3.53
CA THR A 271 -13.97 -13.12 -2.47
C THR A 271 -13.37 -11.78 -2.87
N MET A 272 -13.40 -11.43 -4.16
CA MET A 272 -12.95 -10.13 -4.67
C MET A 272 -14.06 -9.07 -4.74
N MET A 273 -15.31 -9.41 -4.46
CA MET A 273 -16.44 -8.46 -4.58
C MET A 273 -16.23 -7.17 -3.78
N PRO A 274 -15.79 -7.19 -2.50
CA PRO A 274 -15.52 -5.96 -1.76
C PRO A 274 -14.45 -5.08 -2.42
N TYR A 275 -13.37 -5.68 -2.93
CA TYR A 275 -12.35 -4.96 -3.70
C TYR A 275 -12.96 -4.30 -4.94
N LEU A 276 -13.80 -5.02 -5.69
CA LEU A 276 -14.45 -4.50 -6.90
C LEU A 276 -15.40 -3.33 -6.59
N PHE A 277 -16.14 -3.38 -5.48
CA PHE A 277 -16.99 -2.26 -5.04
C PHE A 277 -16.17 -1.00 -4.75
N ARG A 278 -15.09 -1.12 -3.97
CA ARG A 278 -14.19 0.02 -3.69
C ARG A 278 -13.56 0.60 -4.97
N ARG A 279 -13.28 -0.24 -5.98
CA ARG A 279 -12.81 0.24 -7.30
C ARG A 279 -13.90 0.95 -8.09
N ALA A 280 -15.15 0.51 -7.98
CA ALA A 280 -16.28 1.19 -8.61
C ALA A 280 -16.50 2.58 -7.98
N GLU A 281 -16.45 2.68 -6.65
CA GLU A 281 -16.54 3.93 -5.88
C GLU A 281 -15.36 4.87 -6.17
N GLU A 282 -14.14 4.35 -6.24
CA GLU A 282 -12.97 5.14 -6.64
C GLU A 282 -13.16 5.68 -8.06
N ASN A 283 -13.54 4.84 -9.02
CA ASN A 283 -13.73 5.29 -10.41
C ASN A 283 -14.91 6.27 -10.59
N SER A 284 -15.93 6.22 -9.74
CA SER A 284 -17.05 7.16 -9.77
C SER A 284 -16.71 8.48 -9.08
N SER A 285 -15.92 8.45 -8.00
CA SER A 285 -15.48 9.63 -7.24
C SER A 285 -14.25 10.32 -7.85
N VAL A 286 -13.48 9.63 -8.70
CA VAL A 286 -12.45 10.23 -9.55
C VAL A 286 -13.13 10.94 -10.73
N GLU A 287 -13.88 11.99 -10.41
CA GLU A 287 -14.35 12.95 -11.41
C GLU A 287 -13.13 13.48 -12.18
N GLY A 288 -13.08 13.18 -13.48
CA GLY A 288 -12.12 13.77 -14.41
C GLY A 288 -11.03 12.84 -14.94
N GLN A 289 -10.55 11.80 -14.25
CA GLN A 289 -9.46 10.96 -14.83
C GLN A 289 -9.96 10.12 -16.01
N THR A 290 -11.08 9.42 -15.86
CA THR A 290 -11.68 8.63 -16.96
C THR A 290 -12.05 9.54 -18.14
N SER A 291 -12.58 10.73 -17.86
CA SER A 291 -12.89 11.74 -18.89
C SER A 291 -11.63 12.26 -19.59
N ARG A 292 -10.53 12.44 -18.86
CA ARG A 292 -9.24 12.93 -19.37
C ARG A 292 -8.50 11.85 -20.17
N GLU A 293 -8.54 10.58 -19.74
CA GLU A 293 -8.06 9.44 -20.53
C GLU A 293 -8.83 9.34 -21.86
N LEU A 294 -10.16 9.44 -21.82
CA LEU A 294 -10.98 9.49 -23.03
C LEU A 294 -10.59 10.67 -23.92
N GLN A 295 -10.34 11.85 -23.34
CA GLN A 295 -9.88 13.02 -24.08
C GLN A 295 -8.50 12.78 -24.74
N PHE A 296 -7.55 12.16 -24.04
CA PHE A 296 -6.24 11.81 -24.61
C PHE A 296 -6.36 10.78 -25.74
N ILE A 297 -7.23 9.76 -25.59
CA ILE A 297 -7.52 8.80 -26.66
C ILE A 297 -8.10 9.53 -27.88
N GLN A 298 -9.07 10.42 -27.68
CA GLN A 298 -9.66 11.21 -28.77
C GLN A 298 -8.62 12.11 -29.46
N GLN A 299 -7.75 12.77 -28.70
CA GLN A 299 -6.65 13.58 -29.24
C GLN A 299 -5.67 12.74 -30.06
N GLU A 300 -5.28 11.58 -29.54
CA GLU A 300 -4.35 10.67 -30.23
C GLU A 300 -4.97 10.09 -31.50
N ILE A 301 -6.25 9.72 -31.47
CA ILE A 301 -7.00 9.32 -32.69
C ILE A 301 -6.99 10.45 -33.72
N LYS A 302 -7.27 11.70 -33.30
CA LYS A 302 -7.27 12.87 -34.19
C LYS A 302 -5.89 13.10 -34.80
N ARG A 303 -4.83 13.04 -33.99
CA ARG A 303 -3.42 13.20 -34.42
C ARG A 303 -3.00 12.12 -35.43
N ARG A 304 -3.44 10.87 -35.24
CA ARG A 304 -3.15 9.78 -36.20
C ARG A 304 -3.91 9.98 -37.50
N LYS A 305 -5.20 10.37 -37.45
CA LYS A 305 -6.00 10.68 -38.64
C LYS A 305 -5.45 11.87 -39.44
N SER A 306 -4.88 12.87 -38.78
CA SER A 306 -4.26 14.02 -39.45
C SER A 306 -2.89 13.74 -40.07
N LYS A 307 -2.23 12.62 -39.74
CA LYS A 307 -0.98 12.17 -40.38
C LYS A 307 -1.21 11.26 -41.59
N VAL A 308 -2.46 10.86 -41.85
CA VAL A 308 -2.87 9.96 -42.96
C VAL A 308 -3.47 10.75 -44.13
N ARG A 309 -3.43 12.09 -44.09
CA ARG A 309 -3.67 12.99 -45.22
C ARG A 309 -2.39 13.68 -45.60
#